data_AF-A0A418Y8I4-F1
#
_entry.id   AF-A0A418Y8I4-F1
#
_cell.length_a   1.000
_cell.length_b   1.000
_cell.length_c   1.000
_cell.angle_alpha   90.00
_cell.angle_beta   90.00
_cell.angle_gamma   90.00
#
_symmetry.space_group_name_H-M   'P 1'
#
loop_
_entity.id
_entity.type
_entity.pdbx_description
1 polymer ?
#
loop_
_entity_poly.entity_id
_entity_poly.type
_entity_poly.pdbx_seq_one_letter_code
_entity_poly.pdbx_strand_id
1 'polypeptide(L)'
;MSLLTIEEPTPDARFPPWSGKHALWALGFRPLYLLAALLAVLAIPAWVASYLGWLTVSPNITLGWHMHEMVFGFAIAVVVGFLFTAGRAWTGLWTPRGLHLAALALLWLAARIAMLTGPAWLAAIIDISFLPLAAWSMYRVLHRAGNRRNMFLVVLLALLTVANGAFHAAAMHWIPLSVIAPVHAGILLIVLIESVIGGRVIPMFTDNAVPGTKSQVRPRNDKIAIAVVVAAGAGWVFGAPGPLMAALAFMASIATALRLAGWKSYRAARNPLLWILHLSYAWIPLG
;
A
#
# COMPACT_ATOMS: atom_id res chain seq x y z
N MET A 1 49.66 -46.32 -8.68
CA MET A 1 49.43 -44.93 -8.27
C MET A 1 48.14 -44.47 -8.92
N SER A 2 47.06 -44.35 -8.14
CA SER A 2 45.77 -43.86 -8.64
C SER A 2 45.84 -42.34 -8.71
N LEU A 3 45.83 -41.77 -9.91
CA LEU A 3 45.74 -40.33 -10.09
C LEU A 3 44.32 -39.89 -9.69
N LEU A 4 44.22 -39.07 -8.65
CA LEU A 4 43.01 -38.35 -8.29
C LEU A 4 42.62 -37.46 -9.47
N THR A 5 41.60 -37.88 -10.20
CA THR A 5 40.94 -37.05 -11.21
C THR A 5 40.08 -36.04 -10.46
N ILE A 6 40.55 -34.79 -10.42
CA ILE A 6 39.73 -33.68 -9.95
C ILE A 6 38.73 -33.39 -11.08
N GLU A 7 37.49 -33.84 -10.90
CA GLU A 7 36.38 -33.36 -11.72
C GLU A 7 36.22 -31.86 -11.45
N GLU A 8 36.58 -31.03 -12.42
CA GLU A 8 36.21 -29.61 -12.38
C GLU A 8 34.68 -29.55 -12.33
N PRO A 9 34.10 -28.81 -11.35
CA PRO A 9 32.66 -28.62 -11.33
C PRO A 9 32.28 -27.95 -12.65
N THR A 10 31.49 -28.65 -13.47
CA THR A 10 30.86 -28.08 -14.66
C THR A 10 30.34 -26.70 -14.30
N PRO A 11 30.66 -25.63 -15.05
CA PRO A 11 30.25 -24.27 -14.73
C PRO A 11 28.78 -24.28 -14.40
N ASP A 12 28.50 -24.07 -13.12
CA ASP A 12 27.18 -24.30 -12.59
C ASP A 12 26.21 -23.42 -13.39
N ALA A 13 25.14 -24.01 -13.91
CA ALA A 13 24.07 -23.31 -14.61
C ALA A 13 23.30 -22.33 -13.68
N ARG A 14 23.92 -21.87 -12.59
CA ARG A 14 23.38 -20.96 -11.57
C ARG A 14 23.08 -19.57 -12.11
N PHE A 15 23.61 -19.20 -13.27
CA PHE A 15 23.21 -17.98 -13.97
C PHE A 15 22.65 -18.34 -15.34
N PRO A 16 21.32 -18.43 -15.50
CA PRO A 16 20.74 -18.60 -16.83
C PRO A 16 21.21 -17.45 -17.73
N PRO A 17 21.53 -17.71 -19.02
CA PRO A 17 21.84 -16.66 -19.98
C PRO A 17 20.73 -15.59 -19.96
N TRP A 18 21.11 -14.31 -20.10
CA TRP A 18 20.20 -13.17 -19.99
C TRP A 18 18.92 -13.39 -20.82
N SER A 19 17.83 -13.74 -20.14
CA SER A 19 16.58 -14.18 -20.78
C SER A 19 15.63 -13.02 -21.15
N GLY A 20 16.13 -11.77 -21.13
CA GLY A 20 15.30 -10.56 -21.22
C GLY A 20 14.39 -10.31 -20.00
N LYS A 21 14.41 -11.19 -18.99
CA LYS A 21 13.61 -11.07 -17.75
C LYS A 21 14.43 -10.38 -16.67
N HIS A 22 14.56 -9.06 -16.77
CA HIS A 22 15.27 -8.27 -15.74
C HIS A 22 14.63 -8.48 -14.37
N ALA A 23 15.46 -8.65 -13.33
CA ALA A 23 15.02 -8.94 -11.96
C ALA A 23 14.02 -7.90 -11.42
N LEU A 24 14.18 -6.65 -11.83
CA LEU A 24 13.25 -5.55 -11.48
C LEU A 24 11.80 -5.90 -11.82
N TRP A 25 11.53 -6.58 -12.93
CA TRP A 25 10.18 -6.84 -13.41
C TRP A 25 9.59 -8.19 -12.96
N ALA A 26 10.24 -8.85 -11.99
CA ALA A 26 9.84 -10.20 -11.57
C ALA A 26 8.70 -10.23 -10.53
N LEU A 27 8.63 -9.22 -9.64
CA LEU A 27 7.67 -9.12 -8.55
C LEU A 27 7.21 -7.68 -8.38
N GLY A 28 5.93 -7.47 -8.07
CA GLY A 28 5.32 -6.15 -8.02
C GLY A 28 5.98 -5.17 -7.06
N PHE A 29 6.47 -5.64 -5.90
CA PHE A 29 7.11 -4.74 -4.93
C PHE A 29 8.41 -4.12 -5.47
N ARG A 30 9.14 -4.82 -6.36
CA ARG A 30 10.49 -4.39 -6.78
C ARG A 30 10.49 -3.01 -7.45
N PRO A 31 9.73 -2.78 -8.55
CA PRO A 31 9.70 -1.47 -9.17
C PRO A 31 8.83 -0.49 -8.36
N LEU A 32 7.70 -0.94 -7.80
CA LEU A 32 6.75 -0.03 -7.16
C LEU A 32 7.25 0.51 -5.82
N TYR A 33 7.98 -0.27 -5.02
CA TYR A 33 8.58 0.24 -3.77
C TYR A 33 9.74 1.18 -4.06
N LEU A 34 10.53 0.90 -5.09
CA LEU A 34 11.60 1.80 -5.52
C LEU A 34 11.03 3.14 -5.99
N LEU A 35 9.96 3.11 -6.80
CA LEU A 35 9.26 4.30 -7.25
C LEU A 35 8.58 5.06 -6.11
N ALA A 36 7.95 4.35 -5.17
CA ALA A 36 7.36 4.97 -3.98
C ALA A 36 8.43 5.64 -3.11
N ALA A 37 9.55 4.96 -2.84
CA ALA A 37 10.66 5.53 -2.08
C ALA A 37 11.25 6.76 -2.78
N LEU A 38 11.45 6.70 -4.10
CA LEU A 38 11.93 7.82 -4.89
C LEU A 38 10.95 9.01 -4.82
N LEU A 39 9.65 8.76 -4.97
CA LEU A 39 8.63 9.80 -4.83
C LEU A 39 8.66 10.42 -3.43
N ALA A 40 8.77 9.63 -2.36
CA ALA A 40 8.84 10.17 -1.01
C ALA A 40 10.07 11.08 -0.81
N VAL A 41 11.24 10.63 -1.27
CA VAL A 41 12.50 11.40 -1.18
C VAL A 41 12.46 12.68 -2.00
N LEU A 42 11.69 12.75 -3.09
CA LEU A 42 11.59 13.94 -3.93
C LEU A 42 10.41 14.85 -3.52
N ALA A 43 9.22 14.29 -3.36
CA ALA A 43 7.98 15.03 -3.17
C ALA A 43 7.86 15.66 -1.79
N ILE A 44 8.35 15.00 -0.72
CA ILE A 44 8.30 15.57 0.63
C ILE A 44 9.20 16.80 0.72
N PRO A 45 10.50 16.76 0.36
CA PRO A 45 11.33 17.96 0.37
C PRO A 45 10.84 19.05 -0.60
N ALA A 46 10.33 18.66 -1.77
CA ALA A 46 9.77 19.63 -2.71
C ALA A 46 8.57 20.37 -2.12
N TRP A 47 7.63 19.65 -1.48
CA TRP A 47 6.52 20.29 -0.80
C TRP A 47 6.98 21.16 0.39
N VAL A 48 7.92 20.69 1.21
CA VAL A 48 8.48 21.48 2.33
C VAL A 48 9.13 22.77 1.81
N ALA A 49 9.90 22.70 0.74
CA ALA A 49 10.53 23.88 0.13
C ALA A 49 9.48 24.84 -0.44
N SER A 50 8.39 24.35 -1.03
CA SER A 50 7.27 25.19 -1.46
C SER A 50 6.54 25.83 -0.27
N TYR A 51 6.27 25.06 0.78
CA TYR A 51 5.63 25.54 2.00
C TYR A 51 6.44 26.64 2.69
N LEU A 52 7.77 26.54 2.71
CA LEU A 52 8.69 27.55 3.24
C LEU A 52 8.91 28.74 2.29
N GLY A 53 8.30 28.74 1.10
CA GLY A 53 8.45 29.79 0.10
C GLY A 53 9.79 29.78 -0.66
N TRP A 54 10.57 28.70 -0.56
CA TRP A 54 11.85 28.55 -1.28
C TRP A 54 11.67 28.18 -2.75
N LEU A 55 10.54 27.59 -3.11
CA LEU A 55 10.20 27.28 -4.50
C LEU A 55 9.23 28.32 -5.05
N THR A 56 9.74 29.14 -5.97
CA THR A 56 8.92 30.07 -6.79
C THR A 56 8.49 29.45 -8.12
N VAL A 57 8.99 28.25 -8.46
CA VAL A 57 9.04 27.74 -9.84
C VAL A 57 7.89 26.78 -10.21
N SER A 58 7.16 26.21 -9.25
CA SER A 58 6.08 25.26 -9.58
C SER A 58 4.77 25.60 -8.86
N PRO A 59 3.83 26.29 -9.51
CA PRO A 59 2.52 26.58 -8.92
C PRO A 59 1.71 25.31 -8.61
N ASN A 60 2.10 24.16 -9.17
CA ASN A 60 1.42 22.89 -9.00
C ASN A 60 1.80 22.19 -7.67
N ILE A 61 2.94 22.52 -7.05
CA ILE A 61 3.37 21.96 -5.77
C ILE A 61 2.62 22.68 -4.64
N THR A 62 1.36 22.30 -4.44
CA THR A 62 0.49 22.85 -3.40
C THR A 62 0.31 21.86 -2.25
N LEU A 63 -0.35 22.29 -1.16
CA LEU A 63 -0.82 21.36 -0.13
C LEU A 63 -1.73 20.27 -0.72
N GLY A 64 -2.61 20.63 -1.68
CA GLY A 64 -3.47 19.69 -2.40
C GLY A 64 -2.67 18.61 -3.13
N TRP A 65 -1.63 19.02 -3.86
CA TRP A 65 -0.72 18.11 -4.54
C TRP A 65 0.01 17.20 -3.55
N HIS A 66 0.54 17.72 -2.45
CA HIS A 66 1.20 16.89 -1.44
C HIS A 66 0.27 15.85 -0.84
N MET A 67 -0.93 16.24 -0.42
CA MET A 67 -1.93 15.31 0.12
C MET A 67 -2.27 14.21 -0.90
N HIS A 68 -2.43 14.57 -2.17
CA HIS A 68 -2.68 13.61 -3.24
C HIS A 68 -1.52 12.66 -3.45
N GLU A 69 -0.30 13.18 -3.60
CA GLU A 69 0.88 12.37 -3.88
C GLU A 69 1.23 11.43 -2.74
N MET A 70 0.98 11.79 -1.48
CA MET A 70 1.21 10.89 -0.34
C MET A 70 0.18 9.76 -0.28
N VAL A 71 -1.09 10.04 -0.58
CA VAL A 71 -2.18 9.04 -0.49
C VAL A 71 -2.29 8.23 -1.78
N PHE A 72 -2.50 8.88 -2.92
CA PHE A 72 -2.81 8.24 -4.20
C PHE A 72 -1.56 7.93 -5.05
N GLY A 73 -0.45 8.65 -4.83
CA GLY A 73 0.84 8.35 -5.44
C GLY A 73 1.61 7.27 -4.67
N PHE A 74 2.15 7.65 -3.52
CA PHE A 74 3.04 6.87 -2.67
C PHE A 74 2.36 5.64 -2.07
N ALA A 75 1.31 5.82 -1.26
CA ALA A 75 0.74 4.70 -0.52
C ALA A 75 0.12 3.64 -1.44
N ILE A 76 -0.51 4.05 -2.54
CA ILE A 76 -1.08 3.09 -3.51
C ILE A 76 0.01 2.31 -4.25
N ALA A 77 1.17 2.93 -4.59
CA ALA A 77 2.29 2.18 -5.15
C ALA A 77 2.77 1.08 -4.19
N VAL A 78 2.85 1.39 -2.89
CA VAL A 78 3.19 0.40 -1.85
C VAL A 78 2.11 -0.68 -1.74
N VAL A 79 0.84 -0.30 -1.65
CA VAL A 79 -0.29 -1.24 -1.57
C VAL A 79 -0.29 -2.18 -2.79
N VAL A 80 -0.23 -1.66 -4.02
CA VAL A 80 -0.23 -2.47 -5.24
C VAL A 80 1.02 -3.35 -5.34
N GLY A 81 2.19 -2.83 -4.96
CA GLY A 81 3.44 -3.59 -4.91
C GLY A 81 3.36 -4.78 -3.95
N PHE A 82 2.83 -4.56 -2.75
CA PHE A 82 2.54 -5.61 -1.78
C PHE A 82 1.54 -6.61 -2.36
N LEU A 83 0.40 -6.13 -2.86
CA LEU A 83 -0.71 -6.94 -3.35
C LEU A 83 -0.28 -7.85 -4.49
N PHE A 84 0.45 -7.37 -5.49
CA PHE A 84 0.95 -8.21 -6.57
C PHE A 84 1.95 -9.26 -6.09
N THR A 85 2.74 -8.95 -5.08
CA THR A 85 3.70 -9.92 -4.52
C THR A 85 2.98 -10.98 -3.68
N ALA A 86 2.10 -10.55 -2.77
CA ALA A 86 1.35 -11.42 -1.88
C ALA A 86 0.27 -12.23 -2.62
N GLY A 87 -0.32 -11.65 -3.68
CA GLY A 87 -1.31 -12.31 -4.53
C GLY A 87 -0.80 -13.62 -5.11
N ARG A 88 0.48 -13.66 -5.53
CA ARG A 88 1.13 -14.90 -5.98
C ARG A 88 1.26 -15.91 -4.85
N ALA A 89 1.66 -15.47 -3.65
CA ALA A 89 1.78 -16.36 -2.49
C ALA A 89 0.42 -16.94 -2.07
N TRP A 90 -0.67 -16.18 -2.18
CA TRP A 90 -2.02 -16.63 -1.80
C TRP A 90 -2.72 -17.51 -2.84
N THR A 91 -2.30 -17.44 -4.10
CA THR A 91 -3.03 -18.10 -5.22
C THR A 91 -2.19 -19.13 -5.97
N GLY A 92 -0.86 -19.10 -5.81
CA GLY A 92 0.07 -19.86 -6.66
C GLY A 92 0.16 -19.34 -8.11
N LEU A 93 -0.70 -18.39 -8.50
CA LEU A 93 -0.76 -17.84 -9.85
C LEU A 93 0.10 -16.59 -9.99
N TRP A 94 0.61 -16.37 -11.19
CA TRP A 94 1.37 -15.17 -11.50
C TRP A 94 0.47 -13.93 -11.56
N THR A 95 0.85 -12.92 -10.79
CA THR A 95 0.41 -11.52 -10.93
C THR A 95 1.21 -10.83 -12.05
N PRO A 96 0.87 -9.57 -12.45
CA PRO A 96 1.60 -8.86 -13.50
C PRO A 96 3.12 -8.88 -13.30
N ARG A 97 3.84 -9.25 -14.37
CA ARG A 97 5.30 -9.38 -14.41
C ARG A 97 5.82 -9.02 -15.80
N GLY A 98 7.13 -8.78 -15.91
CA GLY A 98 7.75 -8.38 -17.18
C GLY A 98 7.12 -7.11 -17.73
N LEU A 99 6.78 -7.10 -19.02
CA LEU A 99 6.21 -5.95 -19.72
C LEU A 99 4.93 -5.40 -19.09
N HIS A 100 4.04 -6.26 -18.57
CA HIS A 100 2.79 -5.80 -17.95
C HIS A 100 3.05 -5.00 -16.66
N LEU A 101 4.03 -5.44 -15.87
CA LEU A 101 4.44 -4.71 -14.66
C LEU A 101 5.19 -3.43 -15.02
N ALA A 102 6.03 -3.46 -16.05
CA ALA A 102 6.70 -2.28 -16.57
C ALA A 102 5.70 -1.23 -17.07
N ALA A 103 4.67 -1.63 -17.81
CA ALA A 103 3.62 -0.74 -18.29
C ALA A 103 2.85 -0.08 -17.14
N LEU A 104 2.51 -0.83 -16.08
CA LEU A 104 1.87 -0.27 -14.88
C LEU A 104 2.80 0.71 -14.13
N ALA A 105 4.09 0.39 -14.02
CA ALA A 105 5.06 1.26 -13.38
C ALA A 105 5.29 2.55 -14.18
N LEU A 106 5.35 2.47 -15.50
CA LEU A 106 5.45 3.62 -16.40
C LEU A 106 4.20 4.47 -16.38
N LEU A 107 3.01 3.85 -16.35
CA LEU A 107 1.74 4.56 -16.21
C LEU A 107 1.69 5.35 -14.91
N TRP A 108 2.10 4.72 -13.80
CA TRP A 108 2.18 5.39 -12.51
C TRP A 108 3.18 6.56 -12.53
N LEU A 109 4.35 6.37 -13.14
CA LEU A 109 5.35 7.43 -13.26
C LEU A 109 4.86 8.59 -14.14
N ALA A 110 4.18 8.27 -15.25
CA ALA A 110 3.59 9.26 -16.14
C ALA A 110 2.53 10.10 -15.42
N ALA A 111 1.73 9.52 -14.51
CA ALA A 111 0.79 10.26 -13.69
C ALA A 111 1.49 11.32 -12.83
N ARG A 112 2.60 10.97 -12.15
CA ARG A 112 3.37 11.91 -11.32
C ARG A 112 3.94 13.06 -12.13
N ILE A 113 4.49 12.76 -13.31
CA ILE A 113 5.03 13.77 -14.21
C ILE A 113 3.90 14.68 -14.73
N ALA A 114 2.76 14.09 -15.12
CA ALA A 114 1.61 14.85 -15.61
C ALA A 114 1.00 15.75 -14.52
N MET A 115 0.99 15.32 -13.26
CA MET A 115 0.54 16.14 -12.11
C MET A 115 1.38 17.40 -11.92
N LEU A 116 2.65 17.39 -12.34
CA LEU A 116 3.56 18.53 -12.22
C LEU A 116 3.60 19.41 -13.48
N THR A 117 3.42 18.82 -14.67
CA THR A 117 3.74 19.47 -15.95
C THR A 117 2.58 19.55 -16.93
N GLY A 118 1.59 18.67 -16.80
CA GLY A 118 0.49 18.52 -17.74
C GLY A 118 -0.75 19.33 -17.32
N PRO A 119 -1.73 19.47 -18.24
CA PRO A 119 -3.02 20.04 -17.87
C PRO A 119 -3.77 19.10 -16.91
N ALA A 120 -4.52 19.67 -15.97
CA ALA A 120 -5.16 18.93 -14.88
C ALA A 120 -6.03 17.75 -15.35
N TRP A 121 -6.79 17.91 -16.44
CA TRP A 121 -7.65 16.85 -16.97
C TRP A 121 -6.85 15.65 -17.51
N LEU A 122 -5.68 15.89 -18.13
CA LEU A 122 -4.84 14.81 -18.65
C LEU A 122 -4.14 14.09 -17.51
N ALA A 123 -3.64 14.84 -16.52
CA ALA A 123 -3.08 14.29 -15.30
C ALA A 123 -4.11 13.38 -14.60
N ALA A 124 -5.36 13.85 -14.45
CA ALA A 124 -6.45 13.08 -13.87
C ALA A 124 -6.72 11.75 -14.60
N ILE A 125 -6.79 11.75 -15.93
CA ILE A 125 -7.04 10.53 -16.72
C ILE A 125 -5.92 9.51 -16.49
N ILE A 126 -4.66 9.94 -16.60
CA ILE A 126 -3.49 9.06 -16.44
C ILE A 126 -3.44 8.53 -15.01
N ASP A 127 -3.61 9.41 -14.02
CA ASP A 127 -3.55 9.10 -12.60
C ASP A 127 -4.64 8.13 -12.14
N ILE A 128 -5.89 8.39 -12.52
CA ILE A 128 -7.04 7.55 -12.16
C ILE A 128 -6.90 6.15 -12.78
N SER A 129 -6.34 6.03 -13.99
CA SER A 129 -6.27 4.76 -14.72
C SER A 129 -5.41 3.68 -14.07
N PHE A 130 -4.43 4.06 -13.23
CA PHE A 130 -3.52 3.11 -12.58
C PHE A 130 -4.26 2.11 -11.68
N LEU A 131 -5.15 2.60 -10.83
CA LEU A 131 -5.87 1.79 -9.84
C LEU A 131 -6.81 0.75 -10.46
N PRO A 132 -7.70 1.09 -11.44
CA PRO A 132 -8.54 0.12 -12.13
C PRO A 132 -7.74 -0.98 -12.82
N LEU A 133 -6.62 -0.63 -13.47
CA LEU A 133 -5.78 -1.61 -14.15
C LEU A 133 -5.09 -2.55 -13.16
N ALA A 134 -4.66 -2.02 -12.00
CA ALA A 134 -4.13 -2.83 -10.92
C ALA A 134 -5.21 -3.73 -10.28
N ALA A 135 -6.39 -3.18 -10.00
CA ALA A 135 -7.52 -3.88 -9.42
C ALA A 135 -8.02 -5.00 -10.33
N TRP A 136 -8.14 -4.74 -11.63
CA TRP A 136 -8.54 -5.74 -12.63
C TRP A 136 -7.53 -6.88 -12.72
N SER A 137 -6.24 -6.55 -12.74
CA SER A 137 -5.17 -7.56 -12.75
C SER A 137 -5.24 -8.46 -11.51
N MET A 138 -5.49 -7.87 -10.35
CA MET A 138 -5.67 -8.60 -9.10
C MET A 138 -6.94 -9.46 -9.12
N TYR A 139 -8.07 -8.90 -9.55
CA TYR A 139 -9.35 -9.59 -9.66
C TYR A 139 -9.23 -10.86 -10.50
N ARG A 140 -8.63 -10.77 -11.69
CA ARG A 140 -8.47 -11.93 -12.59
C ARG A 140 -7.72 -13.08 -11.91
N VAL A 141 -6.66 -12.76 -11.18
CA VAL A 141 -5.84 -13.76 -10.47
C VAL A 141 -6.61 -14.38 -9.31
N LEU A 142 -7.22 -13.55 -8.46
CA LEU A 142 -7.99 -14.03 -7.32
C LEU A 142 -9.21 -14.85 -7.76
N HIS A 143 -9.87 -14.45 -8.85
CA HIS A 143 -11.07 -15.10 -9.38
C HIS A 143 -10.73 -16.48 -9.93
N ARG A 144 -9.68 -16.55 -10.76
CA ARG A 144 -9.18 -17.82 -11.31
C ARG A 144 -8.74 -18.80 -10.22
N ALA A 145 -8.18 -18.30 -9.12
CA ALA A 145 -7.78 -19.11 -7.98
C ALA A 145 -8.91 -19.46 -7.01
N GLY A 146 -10.14 -18.96 -7.24
CA GLY A 146 -11.26 -19.14 -6.30
C GLY A 146 -11.04 -18.46 -4.93
N ASN A 147 -10.11 -17.51 -4.82
CA ASN A 147 -9.72 -16.90 -3.55
C ASN A 147 -10.71 -15.80 -3.11
N ARG A 148 -11.88 -16.22 -2.64
CA ARG A 148 -12.94 -15.33 -2.15
C ARG A 148 -12.51 -14.51 -0.92
N ARG A 149 -11.63 -15.07 -0.08
CA ARG A 149 -11.15 -14.41 1.15
C ARG A 149 -10.43 -13.08 0.87
N ASN A 150 -9.77 -12.95 -0.27
CA ASN A 150 -9.01 -11.75 -0.63
C ASN A 150 -9.74 -10.84 -1.63
N MET A 151 -10.97 -11.17 -2.05
CA MET A 151 -11.72 -10.37 -3.02
C MET A 151 -12.09 -8.98 -2.51
N PHE A 152 -12.22 -8.80 -1.19
CA PHE A 152 -12.48 -7.49 -0.60
C PHE A 152 -11.39 -6.46 -0.98
N LEU A 153 -10.14 -6.88 -1.24
CA LEU A 153 -9.07 -6.00 -1.67
C LEU A 153 -9.36 -5.36 -3.03
N VAL A 154 -10.00 -6.09 -3.95
CA VAL A 154 -10.42 -5.54 -5.25
C VAL A 154 -11.46 -4.45 -5.04
N VAL A 155 -12.41 -4.66 -4.12
CA VAL A 155 -13.42 -3.66 -3.76
C VAL A 155 -12.75 -2.42 -3.17
N LEU A 156 -11.78 -2.59 -2.26
CA LEU A 156 -11.07 -1.45 -1.68
C LEU A 156 -10.24 -0.68 -2.71
N LEU A 157 -9.61 -1.35 -3.69
CA LEU A 157 -8.93 -0.68 -4.81
C LEU A 157 -9.91 0.07 -5.73
N ALA A 158 -11.11 -0.47 -5.94
CA ALA A 158 -12.17 0.22 -6.68
C ALA A 158 -12.67 1.46 -5.92
N LEU A 159 -12.87 1.37 -4.60
CA LEU A 159 -13.22 2.53 -3.77
C LEU A 159 -12.11 3.58 -3.74
N LEU A 160 -10.84 3.17 -3.71
CA LEU A 160 -9.70 4.08 -3.86
C LEU A 160 -9.72 4.78 -5.22
N THR A 161 -10.20 4.11 -6.28
CA THR A 161 -10.35 4.73 -7.61
C THR A 161 -11.39 5.84 -7.55
N VAL A 162 -12.54 5.57 -6.93
CA VAL A 162 -13.62 6.55 -6.77
C VAL A 162 -13.13 7.74 -5.95
N ALA A 163 -12.44 7.50 -4.83
CA ALA A 163 -11.85 8.56 -4.01
C ALA A 163 -10.84 9.41 -4.81
N ASN A 164 -9.98 8.78 -5.60
CA ASN A 164 -9.02 9.50 -6.44
C ASN A 164 -9.73 10.34 -7.53
N GLY A 165 -10.75 9.78 -8.18
CA GLY A 165 -11.57 10.51 -9.14
C GLY A 165 -12.31 11.70 -8.52
N ALA A 166 -12.83 11.53 -7.30
CA ALA A 166 -13.45 12.61 -6.55
C ALA A 166 -12.44 13.70 -6.16
N PHE A 167 -11.18 13.34 -5.85
CA PHE A 167 -10.11 14.31 -5.64
C PHE A 167 -9.87 15.16 -6.88
N HIS A 168 -9.70 14.53 -8.05
CA HIS A 168 -9.49 15.25 -9.30
C HIS A 168 -10.68 16.13 -9.68
N ALA A 169 -11.90 15.63 -9.52
CA ALA A 169 -13.11 16.40 -9.77
C ALA A 169 -13.23 17.61 -8.83
N ALA A 170 -12.89 17.45 -7.55
CA ALA A 170 -12.86 18.54 -6.57
C ALA A 170 -11.75 19.56 -6.88
N ALA A 171 -10.55 19.09 -7.23
CA ALA A 171 -9.40 19.95 -7.57
C ALA A 171 -9.63 20.78 -8.85
N MET A 172 -10.41 20.25 -9.80
CA MET A 172 -10.85 20.97 -11.00
C MET A 172 -12.15 21.75 -10.82
N HIS A 173 -12.68 21.80 -9.59
CA HIS A 173 -13.93 22.50 -9.26
C HIS A 173 -15.17 22.01 -10.04
N TRP A 174 -15.18 20.75 -10.49
CA TRP A 174 -16.34 20.13 -11.15
C TRP A 174 -17.45 19.73 -10.17
N ILE A 175 -17.09 19.55 -8.90
CA ILE A 175 -18.02 19.25 -7.81
C ILE A 175 -17.76 20.19 -6.62
N PRO A 176 -18.80 20.57 -5.86
CA PRO A 176 -18.66 21.41 -4.67
C PRO A 176 -18.18 20.58 -3.46
N LEU A 177 -17.05 19.91 -3.60
CA LEU A 177 -16.44 19.07 -2.57
C LEU A 177 -15.04 19.58 -2.24
N SER A 178 -14.66 19.59 -0.96
CA SER A 178 -13.28 19.86 -0.57
C SER A 178 -12.37 18.71 -0.99
N VAL A 179 -11.17 19.03 -1.51
CA VAL A 179 -10.13 18.03 -1.85
C VAL A 179 -9.68 17.20 -0.64
N ILE A 180 -9.94 17.66 0.59
CA ILE A 180 -9.59 16.96 1.83
C ILE A 180 -10.48 15.72 2.04
N ALA A 181 -11.77 15.79 1.69
CA ALA A 181 -12.70 14.69 1.89
C ALA A 181 -12.29 13.38 1.18
N PRO A 182 -11.93 13.37 -0.12
CA PRO A 182 -11.45 12.16 -0.79
C PRO A 182 -10.08 11.69 -0.26
N VAL A 183 -9.22 12.59 0.22
CA VAL A 183 -7.95 12.23 0.88
C VAL A 183 -8.22 11.48 2.17
N HIS A 184 -9.12 11.96 3.03
CA HIS A 184 -9.55 11.27 4.24
C HIS A 184 -10.16 9.89 3.94
N ALA A 185 -10.99 9.80 2.89
CA ALA A 185 -11.53 8.52 2.45
C ALA A 185 -10.41 7.56 1.99
N GLY A 186 -9.41 8.07 1.25
CA GLY A 186 -8.23 7.30 0.84
C GLY A 186 -7.42 6.77 2.03
N ILE A 187 -7.15 7.62 3.02
CA ILE A 187 -6.46 7.23 4.27
C ILE A 187 -7.24 6.12 4.98
N LEU A 188 -8.56 6.28 5.16
CA LEU A 188 -9.40 5.23 5.76
C LEU A 188 -9.29 3.90 5.01
N LEU A 189 -9.39 3.93 3.68
CA LEU A 189 -9.30 2.71 2.86
C LEU A 189 -7.94 2.03 3.00
N ILE A 190 -6.84 2.80 3.06
CA ILE A 190 -5.49 2.26 3.31
C ILE A 190 -5.38 1.67 4.70
N VAL A 191 -5.81 2.39 5.74
CA VAL A 191 -5.84 1.91 7.13
C VAL A 191 -6.69 0.64 7.26
N LEU A 192 -7.78 0.53 6.50
CA LEU A 192 -8.61 -0.67 6.46
C LEU A 192 -7.88 -1.86 5.80
N ILE A 193 -7.18 -1.64 4.69
CA ILE A 193 -6.31 -2.66 4.07
C ILE A 193 -5.28 -3.13 5.09
N GLU A 194 -4.55 -2.21 5.72
CA GLU A 194 -3.52 -2.52 6.72
C GLU A 194 -4.09 -3.22 7.95
N SER A 195 -5.26 -2.79 8.46
CA SER A 195 -5.91 -3.38 9.64
C SER A 195 -6.34 -4.83 9.42
N VAL A 196 -6.81 -5.16 8.21
CA VAL A 196 -7.27 -6.50 7.84
C VAL A 196 -6.09 -7.40 7.50
N ILE A 197 -5.13 -6.91 6.70
CA ILE A 197 -3.97 -7.67 6.25
C ILE A 197 -2.95 -7.84 7.38
N GLY A 198 -2.61 -6.76 8.08
CA GLY A 198 -1.70 -6.78 9.22
C GLY A 198 -2.18 -7.74 10.32
N GLY A 199 -3.49 -7.77 10.56
CA GLY A 199 -4.14 -8.66 11.52
C GLY A 199 -3.86 -10.15 11.38
N ARG A 200 -3.52 -10.61 10.17
CA ARG A 200 -3.16 -11.99 9.89
C ARG A 200 -1.69 -12.16 9.53
N VAL A 201 -1.10 -11.18 8.85
CA VAL A 201 0.26 -11.26 8.30
C VAL A 201 1.31 -11.06 9.39
N ILE A 202 1.11 -10.08 10.28
CA ILE A 202 2.05 -9.78 11.37
C ILE A 202 2.17 -10.95 12.35
N PRO A 203 1.07 -11.45 12.97
CA PRO A 203 1.18 -12.58 13.88
C PRO A 203 1.71 -13.86 13.20
N MET A 204 1.35 -14.10 11.94
CA MET A 204 1.88 -15.23 11.17
C MET A 204 3.40 -15.14 10.98
N PHE A 205 3.93 -13.97 10.59
CA PHE A 205 5.39 -13.81 10.46
C PHE A 205 6.09 -13.92 11.80
N THR A 206 5.51 -13.36 12.87
CA THR A 206 6.10 -13.44 14.20
C THR A 206 6.14 -14.87 14.73
N ASP A 207 5.06 -15.64 14.55
CA ASP A 207 5.02 -17.05 14.97
C ASP A 207 5.95 -17.95 14.14
N ASN A 208 6.10 -17.68 12.84
CA ASN A 208 7.00 -18.44 11.97
C ASN A 208 8.48 -18.17 12.25
N ALA A 209 8.84 -16.93 12.58
CA ALA A 209 10.23 -16.51 12.75
C ALA A 209 10.72 -16.58 14.20
N VAL A 210 9.83 -16.60 15.20
CA VAL A 210 10.19 -16.71 16.62
C VAL A 210 9.44 -17.89 17.26
N PRO A 211 10.09 -19.08 17.35
CA PRO A 211 9.49 -20.27 17.94
C PRO A 211 8.95 -20.04 19.35
N GLY A 212 7.77 -20.60 19.65
CA GLY A 212 7.16 -20.48 20.97
C GLY A 212 6.44 -19.14 21.23
N THR A 213 6.36 -18.24 20.25
CA THR A 213 5.59 -16.98 20.38
C THR A 213 4.13 -17.26 20.67
N LYS A 214 3.45 -18.09 19.84
CA LYS A 214 2.03 -18.41 19.94
C LYS A 214 1.21 -17.12 20.07
N SER A 215 1.20 -16.33 19.02
CA SER A 215 0.47 -15.06 18.94
C SER A 215 -1.02 -15.30 19.17
N GLN A 216 -1.66 -14.43 19.94
CA GLN A 216 -3.08 -14.54 20.24
C GLN A 216 -3.89 -13.78 19.19
N VAL A 217 -4.48 -14.51 18.25
CA VAL A 217 -5.44 -13.98 17.29
C VAL A 217 -6.84 -14.42 17.71
N ARG A 218 -7.69 -13.47 18.12
CA ARG A 218 -9.06 -13.74 18.57
C ARG A 218 -10.04 -13.24 17.50
N PRO A 219 -10.68 -14.12 16.70
CA PRO A 219 -11.47 -13.70 15.54
C PRO A 219 -12.60 -12.71 15.86
N ARG A 220 -13.21 -12.81 17.05
CA ARG A 220 -14.24 -11.87 17.50
C ARG A 220 -13.65 -10.47 17.74
N ASN A 221 -12.51 -10.38 18.41
CA ASN A 221 -11.85 -9.11 18.69
C ASN A 221 -11.34 -8.45 17.41
N ASP A 222 -10.85 -9.25 16.46
CA ASP A 222 -10.44 -8.76 15.14
C ASP A 222 -11.60 -8.13 14.38
N LYS A 223 -12.76 -8.79 14.35
CA LYS A 223 -13.98 -8.25 13.72
C LYS A 223 -14.43 -6.96 14.40
N ILE A 224 -14.43 -6.91 15.73
CA ILE A 224 -14.80 -5.72 16.50
C ILE A 224 -13.86 -4.57 16.18
N ALA A 225 -12.54 -4.79 16.21
CA ALA A 225 -11.59 -3.73 15.90
C ALA A 225 -11.74 -3.19 14.48
N ILE A 226 -11.92 -4.08 13.49
CA ILE A 226 -12.18 -3.65 12.10
C ILE A 226 -13.47 -2.86 12.02
N ALA A 227 -14.56 -3.31 12.64
CA ALA A 227 -15.84 -2.63 12.62
C ALA A 227 -15.76 -1.23 13.24
N VAL A 228 -15.05 -1.09 14.36
CA VAL A 228 -14.89 0.21 15.03
C VAL A 228 -13.93 1.13 14.26
N VAL A 229 -12.87 0.62 13.63
CA VAL A 229 -12.02 1.39 12.70
C VAL A 229 -12.84 1.91 11.52
N VAL A 230 -13.70 1.08 10.94
CA VAL A 230 -14.60 1.50 9.86
C VAL A 230 -15.58 2.56 10.35
N ALA A 231 -16.17 2.38 11.53
CA ALA A 231 -17.11 3.34 12.10
C ALA A 231 -16.44 4.69 12.42
N ALA A 232 -15.25 4.68 13.02
CA ALA A 232 -14.45 5.87 13.29
C ALA A 232 -14.05 6.58 12.00
N GLY A 233 -13.54 5.84 11.01
CA GLY A 233 -13.19 6.40 9.71
C GLY A 233 -14.39 6.97 8.95
N ALA A 234 -15.52 6.28 8.95
CA ALA A 234 -16.75 6.81 8.35
C ALA A 234 -17.21 8.06 9.08
N GLY A 235 -17.17 8.06 10.42
CA GLY A 235 -17.45 9.26 11.22
C GLY A 235 -16.53 10.41 10.85
N TRP A 236 -15.24 10.16 10.65
CA TRP A 236 -14.28 11.19 10.22
C TRP A 236 -14.59 11.73 8.82
N VAL A 237 -14.84 10.85 7.85
CA VAL A 237 -15.12 11.23 6.45
C VAL A 237 -16.43 12.00 6.32
N PHE A 238 -17.46 11.64 7.08
CA PHE A 238 -18.79 12.25 7.01
C PHE A 238 -19.01 13.36 8.05
N GLY A 239 -17.99 13.73 8.82
CA GLY A 239 -18.07 14.85 9.76
C GLY A 239 -18.96 14.58 10.97
N ALA A 240 -18.79 13.43 11.63
CA ALA A 240 -19.48 13.09 12.87
C ALA A 240 -19.22 14.16 13.96
N PRO A 241 -20.21 14.45 14.83
CA PRO A 241 -20.05 15.39 15.92
C PRO A 241 -18.87 15.03 16.83
N GLY A 242 -18.17 16.04 17.34
CA GLY A 242 -16.94 15.87 18.14
C GLY A 242 -17.00 14.77 19.22
N PRO A 243 -18.03 14.74 20.09
CA PRO A 243 -18.15 13.70 21.11
C PRO A 243 -18.30 12.28 20.54
N LEU A 244 -19.06 12.12 19.46
CA LEU A 244 -19.24 10.83 18.79
C LEU A 244 -17.93 10.39 18.12
N MET A 245 -17.26 11.30 17.42
CA MET A 245 -15.97 11.02 16.78
C MET A 245 -14.91 10.63 17.81
N ALA A 246 -14.82 11.35 18.93
CA ALA A 246 -13.89 11.04 20.02
C ALA A 246 -14.16 9.65 20.62
N ALA A 247 -15.44 9.30 20.85
CA ALA A 247 -15.81 7.97 21.34
C ALA A 247 -15.42 6.87 20.34
N LEU A 248 -15.73 7.07 19.05
CA LEU A 248 -15.39 6.11 17.99
C LEU A 248 -13.87 5.93 17.84
N ALA A 249 -13.10 7.02 17.83
CA ALA A 249 -11.64 6.99 17.76
C ALA A 249 -11.03 6.27 18.98
N PHE A 250 -11.50 6.58 20.19
CA PHE A 250 -10.99 5.95 21.41
C PHE A 250 -11.29 4.45 21.43
N MET A 251 -12.49 4.04 21.02
CA MET A 251 -12.81 2.62 20.87
C MET A 251 -11.96 1.94 19.79
N ALA A 252 -11.68 2.62 18.66
CA ALA A 252 -10.83 2.10 17.59
C ALA A 252 -9.39 1.90 18.08
N SER A 253 -8.84 2.90 18.77
CA SER A 253 -7.51 2.88 19.38
C SER A 253 -7.38 1.72 20.37
N ILE A 254 -8.31 1.58 21.33
CA ILE A 254 -8.28 0.46 22.29
C ILE A 254 -8.38 -0.88 21.57
N ALA A 255 -9.35 -1.05 20.66
CA ALA A 255 -9.58 -2.34 20.01
C ALA A 255 -8.38 -2.77 19.16
N THR A 256 -7.73 -1.85 18.46
CA THR A 256 -6.54 -2.13 17.65
C THR A 256 -5.28 -2.30 18.49
N ALA A 257 -5.12 -1.55 19.58
CA ALA A 257 -4.02 -1.72 20.55
C ALA A 257 -4.10 -3.09 21.25
N LEU A 258 -5.29 -3.54 21.65
CA LEU A 258 -5.50 -4.87 22.23
C LEU A 258 -5.15 -6.00 21.26
N ARG A 259 -5.42 -5.83 19.96
CA ARG A 259 -4.98 -6.78 18.92
C ARG A 259 -3.46 -6.83 18.85
N LEU A 260 -2.81 -5.66 18.75
CA LEU A 260 -1.35 -5.56 18.68
C LEU A 260 -0.67 -6.18 19.90
N ALA A 261 -1.21 -5.94 21.11
CA ALA A 261 -0.72 -6.56 22.34
C ALA A 261 -0.82 -8.10 22.30
N GLY A 262 -1.90 -8.63 21.70
CA GLY A 262 -2.08 -10.06 21.48
C GLY A 262 -1.00 -10.72 20.61
N TRP A 263 -0.35 -9.95 19.73
CA TRP A 263 0.73 -10.43 18.85
C TRP A 263 2.10 -10.47 19.53
N LYS A 264 2.20 -10.11 20.82
CA LYS A 264 3.42 -10.21 21.62
C LYS A 264 4.62 -9.47 20.99
N SER A 265 4.41 -8.22 20.58
CA SER A 265 5.41 -7.37 19.89
C SER A 265 6.79 -7.33 20.54
N TYR A 266 6.88 -7.45 21.87
CA TYR A 266 8.16 -7.51 22.60
C TYR A 266 9.06 -8.68 22.18
N ARG A 267 8.50 -9.78 21.68
CA ARG A 267 9.27 -10.92 21.16
C ARG A 267 9.88 -10.66 19.79
N ALA A 268 9.31 -9.73 19.02
CA ALA A 268 9.83 -9.31 17.73
C ALA A 268 10.98 -8.28 17.85
N ALA A 269 11.22 -7.69 19.02
CA ALA A 269 12.14 -6.57 19.20
C ALA A 269 13.60 -6.85 18.77
N ARG A 270 14.06 -8.11 18.89
CA ARG A 270 15.42 -8.51 18.49
C ARG A 270 15.55 -8.84 17.00
N ASN A 271 14.44 -8.91 16.26
CA ASN A 271 14.43 -9.18 14.84
C ASN A 271 13.96 -7.93 14.08
N PRO A 272 14.88 -7.15 13.48
CA PRO A 272 14.54 -5.89 12.81
C PRO A 272 13.46 -6.03 11.72
N LEU A 273 13.43 -7.17 11.02
CA LEU A 273 12.44 -7.44 9.96
C LEU A 273 11.03 -7.66 10.52
N LEU A 274 10.91 -8.18 11.75
CA LEU A 274 9.63 -8.34 12.43
C LEU A 274 9.24 -7.06 13.17
N TRP A 275 10.18 -6.47 13.90
CA TRP A 275 9.95 -5.28 14.71
C TRP A 275 9.31 -4.15 13.90
N ILE A 276 9.81 -3.90 12.68
CA ILE A 276 9.27 -2.84 11.83
C ILE A 276 7.79 -3.05 11.49
N LEU A 277 7.31 -4.29 11.37
CA LEU A 277 5.91 -4.58 11.11
C LEU A 277 5.02 -4.21 12.30
N HIS A 278 5.47 -4.52 13.52
CA HIS A 278 4.77 -4.16 14.75
C HIS A 278 4.78 -2.64 14.99
N LEU A 279 5.93 -2.00 14.78
CA LEU A 279 6.07 -0.55 14.91
C LEU A 279 5.21 0.20 13.89
N SER A 280 5.21 -0.24 12.64
CA SER A 280 4.38 0.37 11.59
C SER A 280 2.90 0.25 11.93
N TYR A 281 2.45 -0.94 12.37
CA TYR A 281 1.06 -1.13 12.77
C TYR A 281 0.67 -0.33 14.01
N ALA A 282 1.61 -0.06 14.93
CA ALA A 282 1.36 0.72 16.15
C ALA A 282 0.91 2.16 15.87
N TRP A 283 1.19 2.71 14.68
CA TRP A 283 0.69 4.02 14.29
C TRP A 283 -0.82 4.07 14.11
N ILE A 284 -1.49 2.95 13.82
CA ILE A 284 -2.96 2.90 13.68
C ILE A 284 -3.68 3.19 15.00
N PRO A 285 -3.37 2.55 16.14
CA PRO A 285 -3.96 2.93 17.43
C PRO A 285 -3.48 4.26 17.98
N LEU A 286 -2.33 4.78 17.54
CA LEU A 286 -1.77 6.05 18.02
C LEU A 286 -2.36 7.28 17.32
N GLY A 287 -2.65 7.17 16.02
CA GLY A 287 -3.32 8.21 15.24
C GLY A 287 -4.80 8.28 15.54
#